data_AF-A0A846TDM9-F1
#
_entry.id   AF-A0A846TDM9-F1
#
_cell.length_a   1.000
_cell.length_b   1.000
_cell.length_c   1.000
_cell.angle_alpha   90.00
_cell.angle_beta   90.00
_cell.angle_gamma   90.00
#
_symmetry.space_group_name_H-M   'P 1'
#
loop_
_entity.id
_entity.type
_entity.pdbx_description
1 polymer ?
#
loop_
_entity_poly.entity_id
_entity_poly.type
_entity_poly.pdbx_seq_one_letter_code
_entity_poly.pdbx_strand_id
1 'polypeptide(L)'
;MILLHPTHAHLIQHDTPGAFAALMDLYERNYINLRRLLPTMPAAQTAAISQVPGGLDLHLRIIERCRYTSELILTYQFDQGDGGIASEPNLCIRVYHDARLAEVLAAYPRRHPSFHAPANGRLTSSAALLTRWQMNRFLFKWLSYCLRQGHCFAG
;
A
#
# COMPACT_ATOMS: atom_id res chain seq x y z
N MET A 1 13.21 -9.29 51.84
CA MET A 1 13.55 -8.08 51.06
C MET A 1 13.69 -8.50 49.60
N ILE A 2 12.57 -8.51 48.86
CA ILE A 2 12.49 -9.03 47.49
C ILE A 2 12.73 -7.85 46.55
N LEU A 3 13.88 -7.83 45.88
CA LEU A 3 14.20 -6.89 44.80
C LEU A 3 13.59 -7.42 43.49
N LEU A 4 12.39 -6.96 43.15
CA LEU A 4 11.87 -7.07 41.79
C LEU A 4 12.64 -6.10 40.90
N HIS A 5 13.45 -6.63 39.97
CA HIS A 5 14.10 -5.86 38.92
C HIS A 5 13.07 -5.47 37.87
N PRO A 6 12.89 -4.18 37.53
CA PRO A 6 12.10 -3.79 36.39
C PRO A 6 13.05 -3.46 35.23
N THR A 7 13.27 -4.38 34.30
CA THR A 7 13.94 -4.03 33.04
C THR A 7 13.47 -4.89 31.87
N HIS A 8 12.15 -4.93 31.67
CA HIS A 8 11.56 -5.19 30.35
C HIS A 8 11.02 -3.87 29.78
N ALA A 9 11.91 -2.95 29.44
CA ALA A 9 11.57 -1.69 28.78
C ALA A 9 12.49 -1.45 27.58
N HIS A 10 12.51 -2.41 26.67
CA HIS A 10 13.04 -2.20 25.32
C HIS A 10 12.08 -2.76 24.25
N LEU A 11 10.77 -2.65 24.52
CA LEU A 11 9.79 -2.70 23.45
C LEU A 11 9.86 -1.34 22.76
N ILE A 12 10.63 -1.31 21.69
CA ILE A 12 10.78 -0.14 20.83
C ILE A 12 9.37 0.35 20.48
N GLN A 13 9.07 1.61 20.82
CA GLN A 13 7.83 2.29 20.45
C GLN A 13 7.78 2.50 18.93
N HIS A 14 7.59 1.44 18.16
CA HIS A 14 7.38 1.49 16.70
C HIS A 14 5.95 1.90 16.31
N ASP A 15 5.04 2.03 17.28
CA ASP A 15 3.61 2.20 17.02
C ASP A 15 3.12 3.65 17.08
N THR A 16 3.99 4.63 17.35
CA THR A 16 3.57 6.04 17.36
C THR A 16 3.29 6.51 15.93
N PRO A 17 2.03 6.88 15.60
CA PRO A 17 1.70 7.41 14.28
C PRO A 17 2.51 8.67 13.99
N GLY A 18 3.10 8.74 12.79
CA GLY A 18 3.83 9.93 12.33
C GLY A 18 5.34 9.97 12.63
N ALA A 19 5.91 8.96 13.28
CA ALA A 19 7.36 8.80 13.34
C ALA A 19 7.90 8.29 11.99
N PHE A 20 9.04 8.83 11.54
CA PHE A 20 9.67 8.41 10.28
C PHE A 20 10.02 6.91 10.27
N ALA A 21 10.61 6.39 11.36
CA ALA A 21 10.94 4.97 11.47
C ALA A 21 9.71 4.06 11.32
N ALA A 22 8.61 4.40 12.01
CA ALA A 22 7.34 3.67 11.90
C ALA A 22 6.76 3.71 10.47
N LEU A 23 6.98 4.80 9.74
CA LEU A 23 6.58 4.90 8.33
C LEU A 23 7.44 4.00 7.43
N MET A 24 8.75 3.94 7.67
CA MET A 24 9.67 3.07 6.93
C MET A 24 9.34 1.58 7.16
N ASP A 25 9.12 1.18 8.41
CA ASP A 25 8.68 -0.19 8.74
C ASP A 25 7.38 -0.57 8.00
N LEU A 26 6.47 0.39 7.87
CA LEU A 26 5.21 0.20 7.17
C LEU A 26 5.42 0.05 5.65
N TYR A 27 6.37 0.77 5.06
CA TYR A 27 6.72 0.64 3.65
C TYR A 27 7.34 -0.72 3.33
N GLU A 28 8.18 -1.25 4.21
CA GLU A 28 8.74 -2.60 4.10
C GLU A 28 7.64 -3.68 4.17
N ARG A 29 6.71 -3.54 5.13
CA ARG A 29 5.57 -4.47 5.26
C ARG A 29 4.65 -4.43 4.03
N ASN A 30 4.43 -3.25 3.47
CA ASN A 30 3.69 -3.10 2.22
C ASN A 30 4.39 -3.81 1.07
N TYR A 31 5.72 -3.68 0.96
CA TYR A 31 6.51 -4.39 -0.05
C TYR A 31 6.33 -5.90 0.07
N ILE A 32 6.49 -6.45 1.27
CA ILE A 32 6.34 -7.90 1.52
C ILE A 32 4.95 -8.38 1.07
N ASN A 33 3.88 -7.71 1.50
CA ASN A 33 2.53 -8.09 1.12
C ASN A 33 2.27 -7.94 -0.38
N LEU A 34 2.80 -6.89 -1.00
CA LEU A 34 2.68 -6.67 -2.43
C LEU A 34 3.40 -7.76 -3.23
N ARG A 35 4.59 -8.21 -2.79
CA ARG A 35 5.33 -9.31 -3.41
C ARG A 35 4.66 -10.67 -3.20
N ARG A 36 3.89 -10.85 -2.13
CA ARG A 36 3.03 -12.04 -1.97
C ARG A 36 1.83 -12.00 -2.91
N LEU A 37 1.25 -10.82 -3.12
CA LEU A 37 0.09 -10.62 -4.00
C LEU A 37 0.50 -10.70 -5.48
N LEU A 38 1.66 -10.15 -5.83
CA LEU A 38 2.23 -10.07 -7.17
C LEU A 38 3.70 -10.56 -7.15
N PRO A 39 3.92 -11.90 -7.17
CA PRO A 39 5.25 -12.50 -7.06
C PRO A 39 6.18 -12.12 -8.21
N THR A 40 5.65 -11.90 -9.40
CA THR A 40 6.44 -11.46 -10.56
C THR A 40 5.94 -10.10 -11.00
N MET A 41 6.83 -9.10 -11.03
CA MET A 41 6.45 -7.79 -11.55
C MET A 41 6.28 -7.92 -13.08
N PRO A 42 5.11 -7.61 -13.67
CA PRO A 42 4.88 -7.69 -15.10
C PRO A 42 5.61 -6.57 -15.86
N ALA A 43 5.54 -6.58 -17.19
CA ALA A 43 6.04 -5.48 -18.00
C ALA A 43 5.21 -4.21 -17.80
N ALA A 44 5.75 -3.05 -18.18
CA ALA A 44 4.99 -1.81 -18.22
C ALA A 44 3.73 -1.97 -19.09
N GLN A 45 2.66 -1.24 -18.76
CA GLN A 45 1.37 -1.25 -19.47
C GLN A 45 0.60 -2.58 -19.41
N THR A 46 1.07 -3.57 -18.64
CA THR A 46 0.31 -4.80 -18.42
C THR A 46 -0.90 -4.54 -17.52
N ALA A 47 -2.05 -5.09 -17.89
CA ALA A 47 -3.24 -5.16 -17.05
C ALA A 47 -3.55 -6.61 -16.69
N ALA A 48 -4.00 -6.86 -15.46
CA ALA A 48 -4.37 -8.18 -14.98
C ALA A 48 -5.54 -8.09 -14.00
N ILE A 49 -6.29 -9.18 -13.88
CA ILE A 49 -7.43 -9.29 -12.97
C ILE A 49 -7.23 -10.55 -12.13
N SER A 50 -7.32 -10.41 -10.82
CA SER A 50 -7.34 -11.53 -9.88
C SER A 50 -8.78 -11.75 -9.41
N GLN A 51 -9.35 -12.89 -9.77
CA GLN A 51 -10.70 -13.27 -9.41
C GLN A 51 -10.65 -14.32 -8.29
N VAL A 52 -11.55 -14.20 -7.30
CA VAL A 52 -11.70 -15.18 -6.22
C VAL A 52 -13.18 -15.53 -6.08
N PRO A 53 -13.53 -16.80 -5.77
CA PRO A 53 -14.92 -17.21 -5.63
C PRO A 53 -15.67 -16.37 -4.59
N GLY A 54 -16.76 -15.73 -5.01
CA GLY A 54 -17.61 -14.91 -4.13
C GLY A 54 -16.98 -13.58 -3.67
N GLY A 55 -15.81 -13.20 -4.19
CA GLY A 55 -15.17 -11.92 -3.92
C GLY A 55 -15.27 -10.94 -5.10
N LEU A 56 -14.78 -9.72 -4.86
CA LEU A 56 -14.69 -8.69 -5.90
C LEU A 56 -13.43 -8.88 -6.75
N ASP A 57 -13.55 -8.67 -8.05
CA ASP A 57 -12.41 -8.74 -8.97
C ASP A 57 -11.38 -7.65 -8.67
N LEU A 58 -10.16 -8.07 -8.34
CA LEU A 58 -9.06 -7.15 -8.05
C LEU A 58 -8.31 -6.85 -9.34
N HIS A 59 -8.36 -5.58 -9.77
CA HIS A 59 -7.72 -5.12 -11.00
C HIS A 59 -6.34 -4.53 -10.70
N LEU A 60 -5.36 -4.95 -11.50
CA LEU A 60 -3.99 -4.45 -11.51
C LEU A 60 -3.68 -3.81 -12.87
N ARG A 61 -2.98 -2.69 -12.86
CA ARG A 61 -2.38 -2.09 -14.05
C ARG A 61 -0.98 -1.58 -13.76
N ILE A 62 0.02 -2.03 -14.51
CA ILE A 62 1.39 -1.50 -14.42
C ILE A 62 1.47 -0.23 -15.26
N ILE A 63 1.83 0.88 -14.63
CA ILE A 63 1.96 2.18 -15.28
C ILE A 63 3.36 2.33 -15.86
N GLU A 64 4.37 2.09 -15.03
CA GLU A 64 5.77 2.21 -15.41
C GLU A 64 6.59 1.10 -14.76
N ARG A 65 7.64 0.66 -15.45
CA ARG A 65 8.65 -0.24 -14.90
C ARG A 65 10.04 0.16 -15.37
N CYS A 66 10.87 0.51 -14.41
CA CYS A 66 12.29 0.76 -14.56
C CYS A 66 13.09 -0.35 -13.86
N ARG A 67 14.43 -0.29 -13.94
CA ARG A 67 15.31 -1.30 -13.34
C ARG A 67 15.11 -1.47 -11.83
N TYR A 68 14.93 -0.35 -11.12
CA TYR A 68 14.86 -0.34 -9.64
C TYR A 68 13.49 0.09 -9.11
N THR A 69 12.62 0.61 -9.96
CA THR A 69 11.31 1.11 -9.55
C THR A 69 10.19 0.60 -10.44
N SER A 70 8.98 0.48 -9.90
CA SER A 70 7.77 0.23 -10.68
C SER A 70 6.61 0.99 -10.10
N GLU A 71 5.69 1.41 -10.95
CA GLU A 71 4.44 2.04 -10.57
C GLU A 71 3.27 1.21 -11.05
N LEU A 72 2.30 1.00 -10.18
CA LEU A 72 1.11 0.24 -10.48
C LEU A 72 -0.13 0.87 -9.87
N ILE A 73 -1.26 0.57 -10.48
CA ILE A 73 -2.58 0.85 -9.94
C ILE A 73 -3.21 -0.45 -9.48
N LEU A 74 -3.81 -0.41 -8.28
CA LEU A 74 -4.58 -1.51 -7.72
C LEU A 74 -5.97 -0.99 -7.31
N THR A 75 -7.03 -1.65 -7.77
CA THR A 75 -8.42 -1.20 -7.53
C THR A 75 -9.43 -2.34 -7.64
N TYR A 76 -10.62 -2.13 -7.08
CA TYR A 76 -11.84 -2.79 -7.54
C TYR A 76 -12.58 -1.92 -8.55
N GLN A 77 -13.44 -2.53 -9.35
CA GLN A 77 -14.37 -1.86 -10.25
C GLN A 77 -15.81 -2.18 -9.85
N PHE A 78 -16.67 -1.17 -9.83
CA PHE A 78 -18.08 -1.26 -9.45
C PHE A 78 -18.94 -0.65 -10.56
N ASP A 79 -20.01 -1.34 -10.95
CA ASP A 79 -21.02 -0.75 -11.84
C ASP A 79 -21.84 0.28 -11.05
N GLN A 80 -22.07 1.45 -11.64
CA GLN A 80 -22.88 2.53 -11.05
C GLN A 80 -24.35 2.50 -11.51
N GLY A 81 -24.73 1.61 -12.44
CA GLY A 81 -26.10 1.48 -12.94
C GLY A 81 -26.51 2.52 -13.98
N ASP A 82 -25.64 3.51 -14.27
CA ASP A 82 -25.79 4.52 -15.32
C ASP A 82 -24.86 4.26 -16.52
N GLY A 83 -24.24 3.07 -16.57
CA GLY A 83 -23.19 2.72 -17.55
C GLY A 83 -21.78 3.19 -17.16
N GLY A 84 -21.63 3.88 -16.03
CA GLY A 84 -20.33 4.29 -15.50
C GLY A 84 -19.66 3.22 -14.64
N ILE A 85 -18.33 3.09 -14.78
CA ILE A 85 -17.51 2.22 -13.92
C ILE A 85 -16.83 3.04 -12.83
N ALA A 86 -17.14 2.68 -11.60
CA ALA A 86 -16.54 3.21 -10.39
C ALA A 86 -15.28 2.42 -10.00
N SER A 87 -14.09 3.01 -10.12
CA SER A 87 -12.86 2.44 -9.52
C SER A 87 -12.65 2.95 -8.10
N GLU A 88 -12.56 2.04 -7.13
CA GLU A 88 -12.22 2.32 -5.71
C GLU A 88 -11.42 1.14 -5.13
N PRO A 89 -10.37 1.36 -4.31
CA PRO A 89 -9.83 2.66 -3.87
C PRO A 89 -8.93 3.35 -4.91
N ASN A 90 -8.61 2.68 -6.02
CA ASN A 90 -7.75 3.22 -7.08
C ASN A 90 -6.40 3.76 -6.58
N LEU A 91 -5.63 2.92 -5.89
CA LEU A 91 -4.34 3.30 -5.32
C LEU A 91 -3.25 3.27 -6.39
N CYS A 92 -2.52 4.38 -6.52
CA CYS A 92 -1.24 4.42 -7.23
C CYS A 92 -0.11 4.09 -6.25
N ILE A 93 0.58 2.98 -6.50
CA ILE A 93 1.61 2.41 -5.62
C ILE A 93 2.94 2.41 -6.37
N ARG A 94 3.97 2.95 -5.73
CA ARG A 94 5.35 2.84 -6.19
C ARG A 94 6.07 1.76 -5.40
N VAL A 95 6.84 0.96 -6.10
CA VAL A 95 7.65 -0.14 -5.58
C VAL A 95 9.11 0.18 -5.86
N TYR A 96 9.94 0.17 -4.82
CA TYR A 96 11.40 0.30 -4.90
C TYR A 96 11.99 -1.09 -4.65
N HIS A 97 12.54 -1.70 -5.70
CA HIS A 97 12.96 -3.11 -5.69
C HIS A 97 14.28 -3.34 -4.95
N ASP A 98 15.17 -2.37 -5.02
CA ASP A 98 16.48 -2.35 -4.35
C ASP A 98 16.33 -2.11 -2.84
N ALA A 99 15.55 -1.10 -2.46
CA ALA A 99 15.26 -0.76 -1.08
C ALA A 99 14.23 -1.69 -0.43
N ARG A 100 13.52 -2.50 -1.21
CA ARG A 100 12.42 -3.38 -0.76
C ARG A 100 11.31 -2.62 -0.04
N LEU A 101 10.91 -1.49 -0.62
CA LEU A 101 9.87 -0.60 -0.10
C LEU A 101 8.72 -0.50 -1.08
N ALA A 102 7.50 -0.36 -0.56
CA ALA A 102 6.34 0.02 -1.37
C ALA A 102 5.52 1.09 -0.66
N GLU A 103 5.19 2.16 -1.38
CA GLU A 103 4.42 3.27 -0.85
C GLU A 103 3.26 3.66 -1.78
N VAL A 104 2.19 4.19 -1.19
CA VAL A 104 1.13 4.87 -1.96
C VAL A 104 1.62 6.27 -2.32
N LEU A 105 1.66 6.59 -3.62
CA LEU A 105 1.95 7.93 -4.12
C LEU A 105 0.72 8.83 -4.06
N ALA A 106 -0.40 8.29 -4.50
CA ALA A 106 -1.70 8.94 -4.50
C ALA A 106 -2.78 7.88 -4.40
N ALA A 107 -3.87 8.22 -3.74
CA ALA A 107 -5.14 7.58 -4.02
C ALA A 107 -5.94 8.56 -4.87
N TYR A 108 -6.73 8.05 -5.82
CA TYR A 108 -7.74 8.85 -6.50
C TYR A 108 -9.15 8.34 -6.14
N PRO A 109 -9.57 8.35 -4.85
CA PRO A 109 -10.92 7.95 -4.50
C PRO A 109 -11.88 9.05 -4.96
N ARG A 110 -13.02 8.69 -5.59
CA ARG A 110 -14.04 9.69 -5.95
C ARG A 110 -14.65 10.37 -4.73
N ARG A 111 -14.59 9.72 -3.56
CA ARG A 111 -15.26 10.18 -2.33
C ARG A 111 -14.33 10.81 -1.28
N HIS A 112 -13.02 10.90 -1.52
CA HIS A 112 -12.10 11.44 -0.51
C HIS A 112 -10.87 12.13 -1.11
N PRO A 113 -10.89 13.47 -1.30
CA PRO A 113 -9.77 14.24 -1.85
C PRO A 113 -8.51 14.26 -0.97
N SER A 114 -8.59 13.74 0.25
CA SER A 114 -7.57 13.95 1.30
C SER A 114 -6.30 13.08 1.18
N PHE A 115 -6.15 12.31 0.09
CA PHE A 115 -5.07 11.34 -0.09
C PHE A 115 -4.10 11.70 -1.22
N HIS A 116 -3.78 12.99 -1.35
CA HIS A 116 -2.64 13.43 -2.15
C HIS A 116 -1.41 13.54 -1.25
N ALA A 117 -0.40 12.70 -1.49
CA ALA A 117 0.92 12.96 -0.93
C ALA A 117 1.53 14.17 -1.67
N PRO A 118 2.13 15.14 -0.96
CA PRO A 118 2.83 16.23 -1.62
C PRO A 118 3.94 15.65 -2.50
N ALA A 119 3.94 16.04 -3.78
CA ALA A 119 4.91 15.61 -4.79
C ALA A 119 6.36 16.02 -4.46
N ASN A 120 6.52 16.98 -3.54
CA ASN A 120 7.79 17.61 -3.23
C ASN A 120 8.28 17.06 -1.89
N GLY A 121 9.37 16.29 -1.91
CA GLY A 121 9.98 15.51 -0.82
C GLY A 121 10.39 16.22 0.47
N ARG A 122 9.70 17.30 0.88
CA ARG A 122 9.82 17.86 2.22
C ARG A 122 8.95 17.07 3.19
N LEU A 123 9.56 16.04 3.78
CA LEU A 123 9.12 15.39 5.02
C LEU A 123 9.24 16.34 6.24
N THR A 124 8.95 17.63 6.08
CA THR A 124 9.25 18.65 7.11
C THR A 124 8.04 18.99 7.97
N SER A 125 6.83 18.54 7.62
CA SER A 125 5.64 18.72 8.45
C SER A 125 5.13 17.40 9.03
N SER A 126 4.81 17.41 10.31
CA SER A 126 4.16 16.31 11.03
C SER A 126 2.86 15.87 10.34
N ALA A 127 2.13 16.82 9.76
CA ALA A 127 0.92 16.55 8.98
C ALA A 127 1.19 15.70 7.73
N ALA A 128 2.24 15.99 6.95
CA ALA A 128 2.57 15.20 5.75
C ALA A 128 2.99 13.76 6.11
N LEU A 129 3.76 13.62 7.20
CA LEU A 129 4.12 12.32 7.76
C LEU A 129 2.89 11.52 8.21
N LEU A 130 1.94 12.17 8.89
CA LEU A 130 0.70 11.54 9.32
C LEU A 130 -0.15 11.08 8.12
N THR A 131 -0.30 11.91 7.09
CA THR A 131 -1.04 11.54 5.87
C THR A 131 -0.40 10.34 5.18
N ARG A 132 0.94 10.36 5.00
CA ARG A 132 1.66 9.21 4.41
C ARG A 132 1.50 7.96 5.25
N TRP A 133 1.55 8.08 6.58
CA TRP A 133 1.30 6.96 7.49
C TRP A 133 -0.11 6.41 7.31
N GLN A 134 -1.15 7.26 7.27
CA GLN A 134 -2.54 6.84 7.08
C GLN A 134 -2.76 6.10 5.76
N MET A 135 -2.25 6.64 4.65
CA MET A 135 -2.33 6.03 3.32
C MET A 135 -1.65 4.66 3.28
N ASN A 136 -0.45 4.58 3.82
CA ASN A 136 0.33 3.34 3.79
C ASN A 136 -0.18 2.32 4.82
N ARG A 137 -0.86 2.77 5.88
CA ARG A 137 -1.54 1.91 6.85
C ARG A 137 -2.80 1.32 6.23
N PHE A 138 -3.53 2.11 5.44
CA PHE A 138 -4.63 1.62 4.62
C PHE A 138 -4.14 0.57 3.63
N LEU A 139 -3.10 0.86 2.84
CA LEU A 139 -2.50 -0.10 1.90
C LEU A 139 -2.13 -1.40 2.60
N PHE A 140 -1.44 -1.34 3.74
CA PHE A 140 -1.07 -2.53 4.51
C PHE A 140 -2.27 -3.40 4.86
N LYS A 141 -3.31 -2.79 5.43
CA LYS A 141 -4.53 -3.50 5.84
C LYS A 141 -5.26 -4.07 4.64
N TRP A 142 -5.32 -3.32 3.55
CA TRP A 142 -6.03 -3.73 2.34
C TRP A 142 -5.31 -4.86 1.61
N LEU A 143 -3.99 -4.77 1.39
CA LEU A 143 -3.21 -5.90 0.85
C LEU A 143 -3.33 -7.15 1.71
N SER A 144 -3.29 -6.99 3.04
CA SER A 144 -3.50 -8.12 3.97
C SER A 144 -4.88 -8.74 3.82
N TYR A 145 -5.91 -7.92 3.58
CA TYR A 145 -7.27 -8.40 3.29
C TYR A 145 -7.33 -9.11 1.94
N CYS A 146 -6.78 -8.55 0.86
CA CYS A 146 -6.76 -9.17 -0.46
C CYS A 146 -6.07 -10.54 -0.43
N LEU A 147 -4.93 -10.64 0.27
CA LEU A 147 -4.23 -11.91 0.46
C LEU A 147 -5.07 -12.92 1.24
N ARG A 148 -5.79 -12.50 2.29
CA ARG A 148 -6.68 -13.39 3.05
C ARG A 148 -7.88 -13.87 2.23
N GLN A 149 -8.37 -13.06 1.29
CA GLN A 149 -9.41 -13.45 0.33
C GLN A 149 -8.89 -14.45 -0.72
N GLY A 150 -7.58 -14.63 -0.82
CA GLY A 150 -6.94 -15.54 -1.78
C GLY A 150 -6.57 -14.88 -3.11
N HIS A 151 -6.62 -13.55 -3.20
CA HIS A 151 -6.13 -12.87 -4.41
C HIS A 151 -4.65 -13.12 -4.62
N CYS A 152 -4.30 -13.37 -5.87
CA CYS A 152 -2.93 -13.48 -6.35
C CYS A 152 -2.89 -13.15 -7.84
N PHE A 153 -1.82 -12.51 -8.28
CA PHE A 153 -1.46 -12.30 -9.68
C PHE A 153 -0.28 -13.18 -10.03
N ALA A 154 -0.45 -14.49 -9.84
CA ALA A 154 0.46 -15.46 -10.44
C ALA A 154 0.16 -15.49 -11.94
N GLY A 155 1.18 -15.21 -12.75
CA GLY A 155 1.10 -15.37 -14.20
C GLY A 155 0.99 -16.84 -14.58
#